data_AF-A0A3B9GPJ8-F1
#
_entry.id   AF-A0A3B9GPJ8-F1
#
_cell.length_a   1.000
_cell.length_b   1.000
_cell.length_c   1.000
_cell.angle_alpha   90.00
_cell.angle_beta   90.00
_cell.angle_gamma   90.00
#
_symmetry.space_group_name_H-M   'P 1'
#
loop_
_entity.id
_entity.type
_entity.pdbx_description
1 polymer ?
#
loop_
_entity_poly.entity_id
_entity_poly.type
_entity_poly.pdbx_seq_one_letter_code
_entity_poly.pdbx_strand_id
1 'polypeptide(L)'
;MKKIIFTILFVFISIEMYAWQVKLADSITKSPVSFATVYDAKGTVIGRSDMGGYINLQEGVEYHISHIGYVPKRIVYNEDSIILLSPSSYKLSGVTATAKRKKYYH
;
A
#
# COMPACT_ATOMS: atom_id res chain seq x y z
N MET A 1 -44.49 15.25 -17.76
CA MET A 1 -43.09 15.40 -18.25
C MET A 1 -42.10 15.84 -17.15
N LYS A 2 -42.46 16.74 -16.22
CA LYS A 2 -41.58 17.18 -15.12
C LYS A 2 -41.13 16.07 -14.14
N LYS A 3 -41.96 15.04 -13.90
CA LYS A 3 -41.63 13.94 -12.98
C LYS A 3 -40.55 12.97 -13.51
N ILE A 4 -40.49 12.77 -14.83
CA ILE A 4 -39.52 11.85 -15.47
C ILE A 4 -38.10 12.43 -15.43
N ILE A 5 -37.97 13.76 -15.54
CA ILE A 5 -36.68 14.46 -15.45
C ILE A 5 -36.08 14.30 -14.04
N PHE A 6 -36.90 14.35 -12.99
CA PHE A 6 -36.43 14.15 -11.62
C PHE A 6 -35.98 12.71 -11.34
N THR A 7 -36.63 11.70 -11.95
CA THR A 7 -36.22 10.30 -11.79
C THR A 7 -34.89 10.02 -12.48
N ILE A 8 -34.65 10.59 -13.67
CA ILE A 8 -33.38 10.43 -14.39
C ILE A 8 -32.23 11.12 -13.64
N LEU A 9 -32.48 12.28 -13.02
CA LEU A 9 -31.47 13.01 -12.24
C LEU A 9 -30.99 12.24 -11.00
N PHE A 10 -31.84 11.41 -10.39
CA PHE A 10 -31.50 10.64 -9.19
C PHE A 10 -30.63 9.40 -9.50
N VAL A 11 -30.78 8.81 -10.69
CA VAL A 11 -30.01 7.63 -11.13
C VAL A 11 -28.54 7.99 -11.42
N PHE A 12 -28.26 9.22 -11.84
CA PHE A 12 -26.88 9.66 -12.09
C PHE A 12 -26.08 9.98 -10.81
N ILE A 13 -26.75 10.16 -9.67
CA ILE A 13 -26.09 10.45 -8.39
C ILE A 13 -25.61 9.15 -7.71
N SER A 14 -26.08 7.97 -8.14
CA SER A 14 -25.88 6.72 -7.42
C SER A 14 -24.60 5.94 -7.76
N ILE A 15 -23.75 6.45 -8.65
CA ILE A 15 -22.44 5.82 -8.93
C ILE A 15 -21.38 6.44 -7.99
N GLU A 16 -21.69 6.51 -6.70
CA GLU A 16 -20.64 6.70 -5.71
C GLU A 16 -19.85 5.39 -5.66
N MET A 17 -18.65 5.39 -6.24
CA MET A 17 -17.71 4.29 -6.11
C MET A 17 -17.34 4.16 -4.64
N TYR A 18 -18.00 3.24 -3.94
CA TYR A 18 -17.76 2.98 -2.53
C TYR A 18 -16.31 2.53 -2.32
N ALA A 19 -15.62 3.20 -1.42
CA ALA A 19 -14.30 2.78 -0.98
C ALA A 19 -14.46 1.84 0.21
N TRP A 20 -13.82 0.68 0.14
CA TRP A 20 -13.81 -0.34 1.18
C TRP A 20 -12.56 -0.20 2.05
N GLN A 21 -12.71 -0.40 3.35
CA GLN A 21 -11.57 -0.42 4.27
C GLN A 21 -10.84 -1.76 4.14
N VAL A 22 -9.55 -1.72 3.82
CA VAL A 22 -8.70 -2.87 3.53
C VAL A 22 -7.50 -2.87 4.45
N LYS A 23 -7.14 -4.04 4.98
CA LYS A 23 -5.94 -4.21 5.81
C LYS A 23 -4.75 -4.66 4.97
N LEU A 24 -3.65 -3.93 5.05
CA LEU A 24 -2.34 -4.36 4.55
C LEU A 24 -1.63 -5.14 5.66
N ALA A 25 -1.21 -6.37 5.37
CA ALA A 25 -0.58 -7.24 6.37
C ALA A 25 0.63 -7.99 5.79
N ASP A 26 1.59 -8.29 6.65
CA ASP A 26 2.75 -9.10 6.32
C ASP A 26 2.30 -10.53 5.94
N SER A 27 2.78 -11.03 4.80
CA SER A 27 2.40 -12.35 4.29
C SER A 27 2.83 -13.51 5.21
N ILE A 28 3.89 -13.34 6.00
CA ILE A 28 4.49 -14.31 6.92
C ILE A 28 3.90 -14.13 8.32
N THR A 29 4.07 -12.96 8.92
CA THR A 29 3.71 -12.72 10.34
C THR A 29 2.24 -12.36 10.53
N LYS A 30 1.53 -12.01 9.46
CA LYS A 30 0.16 -11.46 9.47
C LYS A 30 0.01 -10.16 10.28
N SER A 31 1.13 -9.57 10.71
CA SER A 31 1.15 -8.30 11.41
C SER A 31 0.75 -7.16 10.46
N PRO A 32 0.10 -6.11 10.96
CA PRO A 32 -0.29 -4.98 10.13
C PRO A 32 0.93 -4.27 9.54
N VAL A 33 0.82 -3.85 8.27
CA VAL A 33 1.83 -3.01 7.62
C VAL A 33 1.37 -1.57 7.66
N SER A 34 1.90 -0.81 8.61
CA SER A 34 1.61 0.60 8.77
C SER A 34 2.36 1.47 7.76
N PHE A 35 1.80 2.63 7.43
CA PHE A 35 2.43 3.66 6.60
C PHE A 35 2.87 3.22 5.18
N ALA A 36 2.32 2.13 4.65
CA ALA A 36 2.53 1.74 3.26
C ALA A 36 1.84 2.76 2.35
N THR A 37 2.56 3.26 1.35
CA THR A 37 2.04 4.25 0.40
C THR A 37 1.35 3.53 -0.76
N VAL A 38 0.14 3.98 -1.08
CA VAL A 38 -0.66 3.44 -2.18
C VAL A 38 -0.80 4.49 -3.26
N TYR A 39 -0.56 4.06 -4.50
CA TYR A 39 -0.63 4.86 -5.70
C TYR A 39 -1.71 4.30 -6.62
N ASP A 40 -2.33 5.16 -7.42
CA ASP A 40 -3.14 4.72 -8.56
C ASP A 40 -2.25 4.24 -9.73
N ALA A 41 -2.89 3.77 -10.80
CA ALA A 41 -2.24 3.36 -12.04
C ALA A 41 -1.38 4.46 -12.70
N LYS A 42 -1.63 5.74 -12.40
CA LYS A 42 -0.88 6.89 -12.93
C LYS A 42 0.31 7.28 -12.03
N GLY A 43 0.48 6.63 -10.88
CA GLY A 43 1.51 6.96 -9.91
C GLY A 43 1.13 8.11 -8.97
N THR A 44 -0.14 8.53 -8.94
CA THR A 44 -0.64 9.52 -7.98
C THR A 44 -0.78 8.87 -6.61
N VAL A 45 -0.31 9.53 -5.54
CA VAL A 45 -0.52 9.05 -4.18
C VAL A 45 -1.99 9.16 -3.80
N ILE A 46 -2.62 8.03 -3.49
CA ILE A 46 -4.01 7.95 -3.04
C ILE A 46 -4.09 8.01 -1.52
N GLY A 47 -3.10 7.45 -0.83
CA GLY A 47 -3.03 7.50 0.61
C GLY A 47 -1.91 6.66 1.20
N ARG A 48 -1.95 6.53 2.52
CA ARG A 48 -1.08 5.65 3.30
C ARG A 48 -1.90 4.82 4.26
N SER A 49 -1.46 3.59 4.53
CA SER A 49 -2.09 2.80 5.60
C SER A 49 -1.82 3.42 6.97
N ASP A 50 -2.80 3.31 7.87
CA ASP A 50 -2.68 3.78 9.25
C ASP A 50 -1.82 2.86 10.13
N MET A 51 -1.76 3.12 11.44
CA MET A 51 -1.01 2.28 12.40
C MET A 51 -1.53 0.83 12.46
N GLY A 52 -2.80 0.59 12.18
CA GLY A 52 -3.42 -0.73 12.09
C GLY A 52 -3.27 -1.40 10.72
N GLY A 53 -2.61 -0.73 9.77
CA GLY A 53 -2.42 -1.20 8.41
C GLY A 53 -3.64 -0.96 7.51
N TYR A 54 -4.62 -0.16 7.92
CA TYR A 54 -5.86 0.04 7.15
C TYR A 54 -5.75 1.19 6.14
N ILE A 55 -6.36 1.00 4.97
CA ILE A 55 -6.53 2.02 3.92
C ILE A 55 -7.85 1.79 3.17
N ASN A 56 -8.46 2.86 2.65
CA ASN A 56 -9.69 2.76 1.86
C ASN A 56 -9.36 2.61 0.36
N LEU A 57 -9.84 1.55 -0.28
CA LEU A 57 -9.63 1.25 -1.70
C LEU A 57 -10.97 1.03 -2.42
N GLN A 58 -11.05 1.45 -3.67
CA GLN A 58 -12.24 1.23 -4.51
C GLN A 58 -12.10 -0.09 -5.27
N GLU A 59 -13.17 -0.87 -5.32
CA GLU A 59 -13.22 -2.11 -6.09
C GLU A 59 -13.01 -1.83 -7.60
N GLY A 60 -12.35 -2.76 -8.29
CA GLY A 60 -12.10 -2.70 -9.72
C GLY A 60 -10.99 -1.73 -10.11
N VAL A 61 -10.41 -1.00 -9.15
CA VAL A 61 -9.33 -0.04 -9.40
C VAL A 61 -7.96 -0.71 -9.22
N GLU A 62 -7.05 -0.40 -10.14
CA GLU A 62 -5.65 -0.82 -10.05
C GLU A 62 -4.85 0.09 -9.11
N TYR A 63 -4.14 -0.53 -8.17
CA TYR A 63 -3.29 0.12 -7.20
C TYR A 63 -1.88 -0.44 -7.20
N HIS A 64 -0.92 0.42 -6.89
CA HIS A 64 0.46 0.05 -6.61
C HIS A 64 0.78 0.39 -5.15
N ILE A 65 1.28 -0.58 -4.40
CA ILE A 65 1.54 -0.48 -2.96
C ILE A 65 3.05 -0.59 -2.73
N SER A 66 3.61 0.36 -1.98
CA SER A 66 5.04 0.42 -1.64
C SER A 66 5.25 0.69 -0.15
N HIS A 67 6.21 -0.01 0.45
CA HIS A 67 6.65 0.20 1.83
C HIS A 67 8.10 -0.22 1.99
N ILE A 68 8.85 0.48 2.85
CA ILE A 68 10.23 0.11 3.17
C ILE A 68 10.26 -1.27 3.83
N GLY A 69 10.98 -2.22 3.23
CA GLY A 69 11.05 -3.59 3.74
C GLY A 69 10.00 -4.56 3.19
N TYR A 70 9.15 -4.16 2.24
CA TYR A 70 8.29 -5.08 1.48
C TYR A 70 8.55 -4.97 -0.02
N VAL A 71 8.24 -6.04 -0.74
CA VAL A 71 8.30 -6.06 -2.21
C VAL A 71 7.11 -5.23 -2.73
N PRO A 72 7.34 -4.29 -3.68
CA PRO A 72 6.25 -3.53 -4.27
C PRO A 72 5.19 -4.44 -4.89
N LYS A 73 3.92 -4.12 -4.67
CA LYS A 73 2.80 -4.98 -5.10
C LYS A 73 1.81 -4.18 -5.94
N ARG A 74 1.49 -4.71 -7.12
CA ARG A 74 0.45 -4.18 -8.02
C ARG A 74 -0.76 -5.09 -7.98
N ILE A 75 -1.95 -4.54 -7.79
CA ILE A 75 -3.21 -5.30 -7.70
C ILE A 75 -4.35 -4.53 -8.37
N VAL A 76 -5.35 -5.25 -8.87
CA VAL A 76 -6.70 -4.71 -9.06
C VAL A 76 -7.50 -5.13 -7.84
N TYR A 77 -8.05 -4.18 -7.09
CA TYR A 77 -8.74 -4.48 -5.85
C TYR A 77 -10.10 -5.14 -6.11
N ASN A 78 -10.41 -6.22 -5.40
CA ASN A 78 -11.54 -7.13 -5.64
C ASN A 78 -12.33 -7.41 -4.34
N GLU A 79 -12.48 -6.40 -3.48
CA GLU A 79 -13.21 -6.47 -2.18
C GLU A 79 -12.60 -7.39 -1.11
N ASP A 80 -11.41 -7.95 -1.33
CA ASP A 80 -10.71 -8.69 -0.29
C ASP A 80 -10.44 -7.80 0.93
N SER A 81 -10.76 -8.25 2.13
CA SER A 81 -10.57 -7.45 3.35
C SER A 81 -9.09 -7.28 3.74
N ILE A 82 -8.20 -8.12 3.18
CA ILE A 82 -6.77 -8.16 3.53
C ILE A 82 -5.91 -8.32 2.28
N ILE A 83 -4.92 -7.44 2.12
CA ILE A 83 -3.86 -7.56 1.11
C ILE A 83 -2.56 -7.96 1.80
N LEU A 84 -2.04 -9.13 1.44
CA LEU A 84 -0.77 -9.63 1.97
C LEU A 84 0.43 -9.07 1.19
N LEU A 85 1.41 -8.51 1.92
CA LEU A 85 2.66 -7.98 1.39
C LEU A 85 3.83 -8.90 1.74
N SER A 86 4.69 -9.18 0.77
CA SER A 86 5.87 -10.03 0.97
C SER A 86 7.05 -9.21 1.48
N PRO A 87 7.67 -9.56 2.63
CA PRO A 87 8.86 -8.88 3.10
C PRO A 87 10.00 -8.94 2.08
N SER A 88 10.71 -7.84 1.92
CA SER A 88 11.92 -7.77 1.12
C SER A 88 13.09 -8.32 1.93
N SER A 89 13.63 -9.47 1.51
CA SER A 89 14.87 -10.00 2.10
C SER A 89 16.09 -9.32 1.48
N TYR A 90 16.58 -8.25 2.09
CA TYR A 90 17.87 -7.67 1.72
C TYR A 90 18.99 -8.42 2.44
N LYS A 91 19.81 -9.19 1.70
CA LYS A 91 21.08 -9.70 2.24
C LYS A 91 22.09 -8.55 2.24
N LEU A 92 22.29 -7.91 3.39
CA LEU A 92 23.39 -6.98 3.57
C LEU A 92 24.68 -7.77 3.80
N SER A 93 25.64 -7.65 2.87
CA SER A 93 26.98 -8.21 3.08
C SER A 93 27.70 -7.33 4.10
N GLY A 94 27.93 -7.86 5.30
CA GLY A 94 28.72 -7.16 6.32
C GLY A 94 30.14 -6.93 5.83
N VAL A 95 30.64 -5.69 5.93
CA VAL A 95 32.04 -5.36 5.60
C VAL A 95 32.82 -5.28 6.91
N THR A 96 33.80 -6.16 7.09
CA THR A 96 34.71 -6.12 8.24
C THR A 96 35.87 -5.19 7.94
N ALA A 97 35.92 -4.03 8.60
CA ALA A 97 37.08 -3.14 8.54
C ALA A 97 38.12 -3.56 9.58
N THR A 98 39.34 -3.88 9.14
CA THR A 98 40.49 -4.13 10.03
C THR A 98 41.51 -3.01 9.89
N ALA A 99 41.86 -2.37 11.01
CA ALA A 99 42.90 -1.33 11.04
C ALA A 99 44.24 -1.94 11.48
N LYS A 100 45.32 -1.65 10.74
CA LYS A 100 46.69 -1.96 11.20
C LYS A 100 47.11 -0.96 12.27
N ARG A 101 47.51 -1.46 13.44
CA ARG A 101 48.04 -0.65 14.56
C ARG A 101 49.31 0.07 14.11
N LYS A 102 49.31 1.41 14.08
CA LYS A 102 50.54 2.21 13.88
C LYS A 102 51.47 2.02 15.08
N LYS A 103 52.72 1.64 14.83
CA LYS A 103 53.81 1.75 15.82
C LYS A 103 54.21 3.23 15.90
N TYR A 104 54.09 3.82 17.08
CA TYR A 104 54.70 5.11 17.38
C TYR A 104 56.12 4.85 17.87
N TYR A 105 57.11 5.47 17.22
CA TYR A 105 58.47 5.54 17.74
C TYR A 105 58.52 6.78 18.63
N HIS A 106 58.88 6.56 19.90
CA HIS A 106 59.14 7.61 20.90
C HIS A 106 60.53 8.21 20.68
#